data_AF-A0A821J8L3-F1
#
_entry.id   AF-A0A821J8L3-F1
#
_cell.length_a   1.000
_cell.length_b   1.000
_cell.length_c   1.000
_cell.angle_alpha   90.00
_cell.angle_beta   90.00
_cell.angle_gamma   90.00
#
_symmetry.space_group_name_H-M   'P 1'
#
loop_
_entity.id
_entity.type
_entity.pdbx_description
1 polymer ?
#
loop_
_entity_poly.entity_id
_entity_poly.type
_entity_poly.pdbx_seq_one_letter_code
_entity_poly.pdbx_strand_id
1 'polypeptide(L)'
;MDIMLDAGTVVTTSKFRRLFVTHSHSDHSFQIPYMYSPSSPMPLDIYVPNESLQHFNAYLTSAQLLNDHGDEKAIATCAKRYTLHGVLEKQTIELDDSYSVEIINCHHTVPCVGYVFYERRKKLKSDYKHLTGKQIQEIKKQGIDITEQMNVPLFAFLGDTTPDVFAPGSNSAKVLLDQMPVIICECSFLDGEQSNDKGHTHWNGLRPIVEQYPHITFILIHFSLKHKRKDIVDFFNNQPLKNVLPFI
;
A
#
# COMPACT_ATOMS: atom_id res chain seq x y z
N MET A 1 -2.50 4.06 -12.70
CA MET A 1 -1.67 3.63 -11.55
C MET A 1 -1.11 2.23 -11.74
N ASP A 2 -1.88 1.28 -12.32
CA ASP A 2 -1.43 -0.07 -12.71
C ASP A 2 -0.68 -0.83 -11.62
N ILE A 3 -1.33 -0.96 -10.46
CA ILE A 3 -0.74 -1.50 -9.23
C ILE A 3 -1.35 -2.85 -8.83
N MET A 4 -0.56 -3.61 -8.08
CA MET A 4 -0.97 -4.76 -7.28
C MET A 4 -0.53 -4.52 -5.82
N LEU A 5 -1.35 -4.93 -4.86
CA LEU A 5 -1.10 -4.81 -3.43
C LEU A 5 -1.01 -6.22 -2.84
N ASP A 6 0.14 -6.57 -2.30
CA ASP A 6 0.52 -7.93 -1.88
C ASP A 6 0.34 -9.00 -2.98
N ALA A 7 0.83 -10.20 -2.68
CA ALA A 7 0.99 -11.29 -3.63
C ALA A 7 0.90 -12.67 -2.97
N GLY A 8 0.04 -12.84 -1.96
CA GLY A 8 -0.20 -14.16 -1.36
C GLY A 8 -0.96 -15.13 -2.27
N THR A 9 -1.90 -14.60 -3.02
CA THR A 9 -2.69 -15.34 -4.01
C THR A 9 -2.90 -14.47 -5.24
N VAL A 10 -2.82 -15.06 -6.44
CA VAL A 10 -3.11 -14.33 -7.69
C VAL A 10 -4.60 -14.38 -7.95
N VAL A 11 -5.28 -13.24 -7.82
CA VAL A 11 -6.73 -13.13 -8.03
C VAL A 11 -7.10 -12.47 -9.35
N THR A 12 -6.13 -12.16 -10.21
CA THR A 12 -6.40 -11.43 -11.46
C THR A 12 -5.45 -11.83 -12.59
N THR A 13 -5.99 -11.78 -13.81
CA THR A 13 -5.23 -11.86 -15.06
C THR A 13 -4.92 -10.47 -15.63
N SER A 14 -5.30 -9.40 -14.91
CA SER A 14 -5.09 -8.03 -15.34
C SER A 14 -3.60 -7.70 -15.35
N LYS A 15 -3.17 -6.90 -16.34
CA LYS A 15 -1.78 -6.44 -16.41
C LYS A 15 -1.57 -5.30 -15.41
N PHE A 16 -0.51 -5.39 -14.62
CA PHE A 16 -0.02 -4.34 -13.74
C PHE A 16 1.48 -4.16 -13.96
N ARG A 17 2.01 -3.03 -13.51
CA ARG A 17 3.43 -2.69 -13.67
C ARG A 17 4.17 -2.58 -12.35
N ARG A 18 3.42 -2.45 -11.24
CA ARG A 18 3.97 -2.16 -9.93
C ARG A 18 3.31 -3.06 -8.90
N LEU A 19 4.11 -3.72 -8.08
CA LEU A 19 3.67 -4.54 -6.97
C LEU A 19 4.21 -3.93 -5.68
N PHE A 20 3.32 -3.67 -4.72
CA PHE A 20 3.67 -3.15 -3.41
C PHE A 20 3.39 -4.24 -2.38
N VAL A 21 4.43 -4.72 -1.70
CA VAL A 21 4.36 -5.84 -0.76
C VAL A 21 4.61 -5.30 0.65
N THR A 22 3.63 -5.43 1.52
CA THR A 22 3.65 -4.86 2.89
C THR A 22 4.72 -5.51 3.75
N HIS A 23 4.83 -6.84 3.68
CA HIS A 23 5.79 -7.62 4.45
C HIS A 23 6.07 -9.01 3.84
N SER A 24 6.98 -9.77 4.44
CA SER A 24 7.58 -10.97 3.86
C SER A 24 6.85 -12.29 4.13
N HIS A 25 5.73 -12.28 4.85
CA HIS A 25 4.99 -13.53 5.07
C HIS A 25 4.47 -14.12 3.75
N SER A 26 4.34 -15.45 3.71
CA SER A 26 4.04 -16.18 2.48
C SER A 26 2.66 -15.83 1.90
N ASP A 27 1.67 -15.62 2.75
CA ASP A 27 0.33 -15.17 2.38
C ASP A 27 0.27 -13.71 1.89
N HIS A 28 1.41 -13.02 1.80
CA HIS A 28 1.56 -11.72 1.16
C HIS A 28 2.59 -11.71 0.02
N SER A 29 3.39 -12.77 -0.16
CA SER A 29 4.54 -12.74 -1.08
C SER A 29 4.76 -13.99 -1.93
N PHE A 30 4.07 -15.10 -1.64
CA PHE A 30 4.39 -16.41 -2.23
C PHE A 30 4.13 -16.52 -3.73
N GLN A 31 3.27 -15.70 -4.31
CA GLN A 31 2.94 -15.78 -5.73
C GLN A 31 3.77 -14.84 -6.61
N ILE A 32 4.69 -14.04 -6.03
CA ILE A 32 5.51 -13.10 -6.80
C ILE A 32 6.23 -13.76 -7.99
N PRO A 33 6.82 -14.97 -7.88
CA PRO A 33 7.48 -15.63 -9.01
C PRO A 33 6.56 -15.90 -10.21
N TYR A 34 5.24 -15.93 -10.01
CA TYR A 34 4.24 -16.13 -11.07
C TYR A 34 3.73 -14.81 -11.68
N MET A 35 4.13 -13.66 -11.14
CA MET A 35 3.58 -12.35 -11.50
C MET A 35 4.37 -11.60 -12.58
N TYR A 36 5.59 -12.04 -12.90
CA TYR A 36 6.39 -11.46 -13.98
C TYR A 36 6.65 -12.50 -15.07
N SER A 37 6.72 -12.04 -16.33
CA SER A 37 7.01 -12.91 -17.46
C SER A 37 8.32 -12.50 -18.15
N PRO A 38 9.19 -13.47 -18.53
CA PRO A 38 10.34 -13.22 -19.41
C PRO A 38 9.96 -12.63 -20.76
N SER A 39 8.72 -12.84 -21.22
CA SER A 39 8.24 -12.32 -22.51
C SER A 39 7.63 -10.92 -22.40
N SER A 40 7.51 -10.35 -21.20
CA SER A 40 7.00 -9.00 -21.03
C SER A 40 8.05 -7.98 -21.48
N PRO A 41 7.72 -7.04 -22.38
CA PRO A 41 8.64 -5.97 -22.76
C PRO A 41 8.81 -4.92 -21.64
N MET A 42 7.99 -4.99 -20.58
CA MET A 42 8.08 -4.11 -19.42
C MET A 42 8.37 -4.95 -18.17
N PRO A 43 9.50 -4.72 -17.48
CA PRO A 43 9.78 -5.32 -16.19
C PRO A 43 8.74 -4.90 -15.15
N LEU A 44 8.47 -5.80 -14.19
CA LEU A 44 7.64 -5.50 -13.02
C LEU A 44 8.46 -4.76 -11.96
N ASP A 45 8.01 -3.60 -11.49
CA ASP A 45 8.58 -2.95 -10.31
C ASP A 45 7.99 -3.56 -9.04
N ILE A 46 8.83 -4.09 -8.15
CA ILE A 46 8.42 -4.73 -6.90
C ILE A 46 9.00 -3.94 -5.74
N TYR A 47 8.13 -3.37 -4.90
CA TYR A 47 8.50 -2.60 -3.73
C TYR A 47 8.27 -3.44 -2.47
N VAL A 48 9.29 -3.54 -1.63
CA VAL A 48 9.30 -4.39 -0.41
C VAL A 48 9.98 -3.64 0.75
N PRO A 49 9.72 -3.98 2.03
CA PRO A 49 10.48 -3.42 3.15
C PRO A 49 11.98 -3.59 2.94
N ASN A 50 12.75 -2.52 3.09
CA ASN A 50 14.19 -2.52 2.80
C ASN A 50 14.95 -3.59 3.61
N GLU A 51 14.56 -3.81 4.86
CA GLU A 51 15.14 -4.81 5.76
C GLU A 51 14.92 -6.25 5.24
N SER A 52 13.85 -6.47 4.48
CA SER A 52 13.53 -7.77 3.87
C SER A 52 14.09 -7.94 2.45
N LEU A 53 14.70 -6.90 1.87
CA LEU A 53 15.13 -6.86 0.47
C LEU A 53 15.99 -8.07 0.07
N GLN A 54 16.95 -8.44 0.92
CA GLN A 54 17.82 -9.60 0.68
C GLN A 54 17.07 -10.93 0.63
N HIS A 55 16.01 -11.09 1.45
CA HIS A 55 15.21 -12.30 1.51
C HIS A 55 14.35 -12.44 0.25
N PHE A 56 13.73 -11.34 -0.20
CA PHE A 56 13.03 -11.31 -1.48
C PHE A 56 13.97 -11.61 -2.65
N ASN A 57 15.17 -11.00 -2.68
CA ASN A 57 16.12 -11.27 -3.74
C ASN A 57 16.54 -12.75 -3.79
N ALA A 58 16.83 -13.36 -2.64
CA ALA A 58 17.16 -14.78 -2.55
C ALA A 58 15.98 -15.66 -3.00
N TYR A 59 14.77 -15.38 -2.53
CA TYR A 59 13.56 -16.12 -2.88
C TYR A 59 13.28 -16.11 -4.39
N LEU A 60 13.26 -14.92 -5.01
CA LEU A 60 13.01 -14.79 -6.44
C LEU A 60 14.11 -15.41 -7.29
N THR A 61 15.36 -15.29 -6.85
CA THR A 61 16.50 -15.96 -7.50
C THR A 61 16.33 -17.48 -7.45
N SER A 62 16.02 -18.05 -6.28
CA SER A 62 15.81 -19.49 -6.13
C SER A 62 14.63 -19.98 -6.97
N ALA A 63 13.51 -19.27 -7.00
CA ALA A 63 12.36 -19.62 -7.83
C ALA A 63 12.73 -19.63 -9.33
N GLN A 64 13.53 -18.66 -9.78
CA GLN A 64 14.01 -18.61 -11.17
C GLN A 64 14.97 -19.77 -11.48
N LEU A 65 15.92 -20.08 -10.59
CA LEU A 65 16.86 -21.19 -10.77
C LEU A 65 16.15 -22.54 -10.90
N LEU A 66 15.06 -22.75 -10.13
CA LEU A 66 14.22 -23.94 -10.26
C LEU A 66 13.54 -24.03 -11.63
N ASN A 67 13.07 -22.91 -12.17
CA ASN A 67 12.41 -22.87 -13.49
C ASN A 67 13.39 -23.07 -14.65
N ASP A 68 14.56 -22.42 -14.59
CA ASP A 68 15.54 -22.44 -15.68
C ASP A 68 16.44 -23.69 -15.64
N HIS A 69 16.50 -24.41 -14.50
CA HIS A 69 17.40 -25.55 -14.27
C HIS A 69 18.86 -25.26 -14.70
N GLY A 70 19.35 -24.04 -14.47
CA GLY A 70 20.63 -23.57 -15.01
C GLY A 70 21.47 -22.76 -14.04
N ASP A 71 22.78 -22.66 -14.35
CA ASP A 71 23.76 -21.85 -13.60
C ASP A 71 23.60 -20.33 -13.86
N GLU A 72 24.46 -19.53 -13.20
CA GLU A 72 24.54 -18.05 -13.08
C GLU A 72 23.94 -17.17 -14.20
N LYS A 73 23.85 -17.61 -15.46
CA LYS A 73 23.12 -16.93 -16.54
C LYS A 73 21.63 -16.69 -16.22
N ALA A 74 21.01 -17.54 -15.39
CA ALA A 74 19.64 -17.33 -14.90
C ALA A 74 19.50 -16.05 -14.05
N ILE A 75 20.55 -15.65 -13.33
CA ILE A 75 20.56 -14.48 -12.45
C ILE A 75 20.53 -13.18 -13.27
N ALA A 76 21.32 -13.11 -14.34
CA ALA A 76 21.38 -11.92 -15.21
C ALA A 76 20.08 -11.68 -15.99
N THR A 77 19.32 -12.74 -16.28
CA THR A 77 17.98 -12.61 -16.91
C THR A 77 16.92 -12.22 -15.89
N CYS A 78 17.10 -12.57 -14.60
CA CYS A 78 16.19 -12.19 -13.52
C CYS A 78 15.99 -10.67 -13.40
N ALA A 79 17.07 -9.90 -13.42
CA ALA A 79 17.04 -8.43 -13.39
C ALA A 79 16.34 -7.79 -14.61
N LYS A 80 16.11 -8.54 -15.69
CA LYS A 80 15.35 -8.06 -16.85
C LYS A 80 13.84 -8.31 -16.73
N ARG A 81 13.41 -9.19 -15.82
CA ARG A 81 12.00 -9.58 -15.63
C ARG A 81 11.30 -8.68 -14.61
N TYR A 82 12.02 -8.24 -13.59
CA TYR A 82 11.54 -7.33 -12.56
C TYR A 82 12.67 -6.45 -12.05
N THR A 83 12.31 -5.35 -11.39
CA THR A 83 13.22 -4.53 -10.58
C THR A 83 12.71 -4.56 -9.15
N LEU A 84 13.59 -4.92 -8.21
CA LEU A 84 13.25 -5.03 -6.79
C LEU A 84 13.76 -3.79 -6.05
N HIS A 85 12.88 -3.13 -5.30
CA HIS A 85 13.13 -1.88 -4.61
C HIS A 85 12.88 -2.05 -3.12
N GLY A 86 13.92 -1.84 -2.30
CA GLY A 86 13.76 -1.73 -0.86
C GLY A 86 13.23 -0.34 -0.49
N VAL A 87 12.19 -0.27 0.33
CA VAL A 87 11.56 0.99 0.73
C VAL A 87 11.71 1.26 2.23
N LEU A 88 11.83 2.54 2.58
CA LEU A 88 12.02 3.02 3.95
C LEU A 88 10.90 3.98 4.36
N GLU A 89 10.62 4.07 5.67
CA GLU A 89 9.67 5.05 6.22
C GLU A 89 9.98 6.48 5.72
N LYS A 90 8.94 7.27 5.45
CA LYS A 90 8.98 8.65 4.95
C LYS A 90 9.53 8.80 3.53
N GLN A 91 9.92 7.71 2.87
CA GLN A 91 10.24 7.74 1.46
C GLN A 91 8.98 8.06 0.65
N THR A 92 9.13 8.89 -0.38
CA THR A 92 8.12 9.09 -1.42
C THR A 92 8.61 8.49 -2.73
N ILE A 93 7.77 7.68 -3.37
CA ILE A 93 8.00 7.07 -4.67
C ILE A 93 7.09 7.77 -5.67
N GLU A 94 7.69 8.41 -6.67
CA GLU A 94 6.93 8.97 -7.78
C GLU A 94 6.65 7.86 -8.80
N LEU A 95 5.38 7.47 -8.95
CA LEU A 95 5.02 6.39 -9.87
C LEU A 95 5.05 6.90 -11.31
N ASP A 96 4.46 8.07 -11.53
CA ASP A 96 4.41 8.80 -12.79
C ASP A 96 4.04 10.27 -12.51
N ASP A 97 3.76 11.05 -13.56
CA ASP A 97 3.37 12.47 -13.46
C ASP A 97 2.06 12.69 -12.66
N SER A 98 1.25 11.64 -12.50
CA SER A 98 -0.09 11.70 -11.92
C SER A 98 -0.19 11.05 -10.55
N TYR A 99 0.76 10.22 -10.11
CA TYR A 99 0.65 9.48 -8.85
C TYR A 99 1.96 9.38 -8.07
N SER A 100 1.87 9.43 -6.75
CA SER A 100 2.97 9.15 -5.82
C SER A 100 2.51 8.26 -4.66
N VAL A 101 3.48 7.63 -4.01
CA VAL A 101 3.27 6.76 -2.85
C VAL A 101 4.21 7.18 -1.73
N GLU A 102 3.68 7.49 -0.57
CA GLU A 102 4.46 7.69 0.66
C GLU A 102 4.49 6.39 1.47
N ILE A 103 5.65 6.10 2.04
CA ILE A 103 5.88 4.90 2.83
C ILE A 103 5.77 5.24 4.31
N ILE A 104 4.96 4.48 5.03
CA ILE A 104 4.82 4.59 6.49
C ILE A 104 5.24 3.30 7.17
N ASN A 105 5.66 3.39 8.42
CA ASN A 105 6.02 2.23 9.20
C ASN A 105 4.76 1.56 9.77
N CYS A 106 4.68 0.23 9.66
CA CYS A 106 3.66 -0.59 10.32
C CYS A 106 4.29 -1.48 11.39
N HIS A 107 3.48 -1.98 12.32
CA HIS A 107 3.91 -2.79 13.45
C HIS A 107 3.49 -4.24 13.26
N HIS A 108 4.45 -5.13 13.03
CA HIS A 108 4.21 -6.57 12.83
C HIS A 108 5.43 -7.41 13.24
N THR A 109 5.36 -8.74 13.19
CA THR A 109 6.44 -9.64 13.65
C THR A 109 7.68 -9.65 12.76
N VAL A 110 7.56 -9.14 11.54
CA VAL A 110 8.64 -8.93 10.57
C VAL A 110 8.60 -7.47 10.11
N PRO A 111 9.67 -6.95 9.47
CA PRO A 111 9.64 -5.61 8.87
C PRO A 111 8.40 -5.44 7.99
N CYS A 112 7.60 -4.41 8.29
CA CYS A 112 6.30 -4.18 7.66
C CYS A 112 6.10 -2.69 7.41
N VAL A 113 5.64 -2.37 6.20
CA VAL A 113 5.38 -0.99 5.78
C VAL A 113 3.96 -0.85 5.24
N GLY A 114 3.41 0.35 5.38
CA GLY A 114 2.17 0.75 4.72
C GLY A 114 2.45 1.64 3.53
N TYR A 115 1.60 1.57 2.51
CA TYR A 115 1.67 2.36 1.28
C TYR A 115 0.53 3.36 1.22
N VAL A 116 0.87 4.65 1.13
CA VAL A 116 -0.09 5.76 1.14
C VAL A 116 -0.11 6.42 -0.23
N PHE A 117 -1.22 6.31 -0.94
CA PHE A 117 -1.34 6.70 -2.34
C PHE A 117 -1.92 8.10 -2.50
N TYR A 118 -1.30 8.89 -3.38
CA TYR A 118 -1.73 10.23 -3.74
C TYR A 118 -1.88 10.39 -5.25
N GLU A 119 -2.87 11.16 -5.68
CA GLU A 119 -2.93 11.74 -7.02
C GLU A 119 -2.22 13.09 -7.03
N ARG A 120 -1.31 13.29 -7.97
CA ARG A 120 -0.56 14.52 -8.17
C ARG A 120 -1.31 15.40 -9.15
N ARG A 121 -1.67 16.60 -8.71
CA ARG A 121 -2.33 17.61 -9.55
C ARG A 121 -1.50 18.87 -9.61
N LYS A 122 -1.55 19.56 -10.75
CA LYS A 122 -1.02 20.93 -10.88
C LYS A 122 -2.14 21.91 -10.59
N LYS A 123 -1.95 22.76 -9.59
CA LYS A 123 -2.87 23.85 -9.25
C LYS A 123 -2.19 25.18 -9.56
N LEU A 124 -2.98 26.20 -9.90
CA LEU A 124 -2.47 27.54 -10.04
C LEU A 124 -2.01 28.06 -8.66
N LYS A 125 -0.77 28.56 -8.57
CA LYS A 125 -0.23 29.19 -7.36
C LYS A 125 -1.16 30.30 -6.88
N SER A 126 -1.26 30.49 -5.56
CA SER A 126 -2.12 31.51 -4.93
C SER A 126 -2.00 32.88 -5.57
N ASP A 127 -0.77 33.26 -5.90
CA ASP A 127 -0.39 34.58 -6.39
C ASP A 127 -0.99 34.88 -7.76
N TYR A 128 -1.43 33.87 -8.52
CA TYR A 128 -1.98 34.04 -9.85
C TYR A 128 -3.51 33.80 -9.90
N LYS A 129 -4.15 33.43 -8.78
CA LYS A 129 -5.60 33.11 -8.74
C LYS A 129 -6.51 34.28 -9.10
N HIS A 130 -6.05 35.50 -8.92
CA HIS A 130 -6.80 36.72 -9.24
C HIS A 130 -6.74 37.10 -10.73
N LEU A 131 -5.87 36.44 -11.51
CA LEU A 131 -5.67 36.75 -12.92
C LEU A 131 -6.74 36.10 -13.79
N THR A 132 -7.11 36.79 -14.86
CA THR A 132 -8.00 36.27 -15.89
C THR A 132 -7.32 35.18 -16.73
N GLY A 133 -8.10 34.32 -17.38
CA GLY A 133 -7.57 33.26 -18.24
C GLY A 133 -6.62 33.76 -19.35
N LYS A 134 -6.84 34.98 -19.88
CA LYS A 134 -5.94 35.61 -20.86
C LYS A 134 -4.59 35.98 -20.25
N GLN A 135 -4.58 36.58 -19.06
CA GLN A 135 -3.35 36.94 -18.34
C GLN A 135 -2.54 35.70 -17.95
N ILE A 136 -3.22 34.63 -17.53
CA ILE A 136 -2.60 33.32 -17.24
C ILE A 136 -1.91 32.76 -18.48
N GLN A 137 -2.54 32.82 -19.66
CA GLN A 137 -1.93 32.36 -20.90
C GLN A 137 -0.71 33.19 -21.31
N GLU A 138 -0.76 34.52 -21.17
CA GLU A 138 0.35 35.43 -21.46
C GLU A 138 1.59 35.08 -20.63
N ILE A 139 1.40 34.86 -19.32
CA ILE A 139 2.47 34.52 -18.39
C ILE A 139 3.01 33.11 -18.67
N LYS A 140 2.16 32.14 -19.02
CA LYS A 140 2.63 30.81 -19.45
C LYS A 140 3.48 30.88 -20.71
N LYS A 141 3.15 31.74 -21.68
CA LYS A 141 3.95 31.94 -22.90
C LYS A 141 5.34 32.51 -22.61
N GLN A 142 5.52 33.20 -21.49
CA GLN A 142 6.81 33.70 -21.02
C GLN A 142 7.64 32.60 -20.33
N GLY A 143 7.14 31.36 -20.24
CA GLY A 143 7.84 30.24 -19.60
C GLY A 143 7.83 30.28 -18.07
N ILE A 144 7.04 31.17 -17.46
CA ILE A 144 6.96 31.31 -16.01
C ILE A 144 6.11 30.17 -15.44
N ASP A 145 6.66 29.41 -14.50
CA ASP A 145 5.91 28.37 -13.80
C ASP A 145 4.96 28.97 -12.76
N ILE A 146 3.71 29.12 -13.20
CA ILE A 146 2.60 29.62 -12.39
C ILE A 146 1.83 28.53 -11.65
N THR A 147 2.26 27.27 -11.76
CA THR A 147 1.60 26.14 -11.12
C THR A 147 2.41 25.58 -9.98
N GLU A 148 1.73 25.04 -8.97
CA GLU A 148 2.32 24.26 -7.90
C GLU A 148 1.79 22.82 -7.98
N GLN A 149 2.62 21.86 -7.62
CA GLN A 149 2.17 20.48 -7.45
C GLN A 149 1.46 20.34 -6.11
N MET A 150 0.34 19.62 -6.12
CA MET A 150 -0.45 19.31 -4.94
C MET A 150 -0.78 17.82 -4.96
N ASN A 151 -0.58 17.17 -3.81
CA ASN A 151 -0.97 15.78 -3.62
C ASN A 151 -2.41 15.74 -3.09
N VAL A 152 -3.27 15.02 -3.79
CA VAL A 152 -4.64 14.70 -3.37
C VAL A 152 -4.61 13.29 -2.79
N PRO A 153 -4.91 13.12 -1.49
CA PRO A 153 -4.88 11.80 -0.85
C PRO A 153 -5.95 10.89 -1.42
N LEU A 154 -5.59 9.64 -1.72
CA LEU A 154 -6.49 8.64 -2.28
C LEU A 154 -6.87 7.58 -1.24
N PHE A 155 -5.90 6.78 -0.81
CA PHE A 155 -6.09 5.73 0.19
C PHE A 155 -4.74 5.28 0.77
N ALA A 156 -4.77 4.67 1.95
CA ALA A 156 -3.65 3.93 2.51
C ALA A 156 -3.92 2.43 2.52
N PHE A 157 -2.88 1.62 2.33
CA PHE A 157 -2.91 0.17 2.43
C PHE A 157 -1.83 -0.31 3.41
N LEU A 158 -2.24 -0.95 4.51
CA LEU A 158 -1.36 -1.28 5.63
C LEU A 158 -0.92 -2.75 5.68
N GLY A 159 -1.67 -3.66 5.04
CA GLY A 159 -1.49 -5.10 5.26
C GLY A 159 -1.68 -5.48 6.73
N ASP A 160 -0.83 -6.36 7.21
CA ASP A 160 -0.82 -6.83 8.60
C ASP A 160 -0.14 -5.81 9.52
N THR A 161 -0.85 -5.42 10.57
CA THR A 161 -0.35 -4.50 11.59
C THR A 161 -1.16 -4.55 12.90
N THR A 162 -0.72 -3.83 13.92
CA THR A 162 -1.46 -3.57 15.16
C THR A 162 -2.05 -2.15 15.16
N PRO A 163 -3.03 -1.86 16.03
CA PRO A 163 -3.55 -0.50 16.24
C PRO A 163 -2.48 0.53 16.62
N ASP A 164 -1.27 0.11 17.03
CA ASP A 164 -0.17 1.01 17.37
C ASP A 164 0.29 1.85 16.18
N VAL A 165 -0.01 1.45 14.94
CA VAL A 165 0.24 2.28 13.74
C VAL A 165 -0.49 3.62 13.80
N PHE A 166 -1.58 3.70 14.57
CA PHE A 166 -2.37 4.89 14.83
C PHE A 166 -1.99 5.61 16.13
N ALA A 167 -0.89 5.19 16.79
CA ALA A 167 -0.46 5.79 18.04
C ALA A 167 -0.17 7.30 17.89
N PRO A 168 -0.75 8.16 18.75
CA PRO A 168 -0.55 9.61 18.69
C PRO A 168 0.94 10.00 18.72
N GLY A 169 1.31 10.96 17.87
CA GLY A 169 2.68 11.47 17.78
C GLY A 169 3.60 10.67 16.84
N SER A 170 3.16 9.52 16.32
CA SER A 170 3.89 8.81 15.25
C SER A 170 3.68 9.48 13.89
N ASN A 171 4.64 9.28 12.96
CA ASN A 171 4.49 9.76 11.58
C ASN A 171 3.35 9.03 10.86
N SER A 172 3.24 7.72 11.05
CA SER A 172 2.18 6.89 10.47
C SER A 172 0.79 7.41 10.87
N ALA A 173 0.54 7.63 12.16
CA ALA A 173 -0.74 8.16 12.63
C ALA A 173 -1.06 9.53 12.03
N LYS A 174 -0.07 10.44 11.94
CA LYS A 174 -0.25 11.76 11.32
C LYS A 174 -0.67 11.63 9.86
N VAL A 175 0.01 10.79 9.07
CA VAL A 175 -0.33 10.60 7.65
C VAL A 175 -1.71 9.96 7.50
N LEU A 176 -1.98 8.92 8.28
CA LEU A 176 -3.22 8.15 8.19
C LEU A 176 -4.43 8.95 8.65
N LEU A 177 -4.37 9.54 9.85
CA LEU A 177 -5.51 10.14 10.51
C LEU A 177 -5.78 11.59 10.07
N ASP A 178 -4.76 12.32 9.64
CA ASP A 178 -4.93 13.74 9.25
C ASP A 178 -5.18 13.90 7.75
N GLN A 179 -4.77 12.95 6.92
CA GLN A 179 -4.76 13.12 5.46
C GLN A 179 -5.64 12.12 4.70
N MET A 180 -5.74 10.87 5.16
CA MET A 180 -6.34 9.82 4.33
C MET A 180 -7.86 9.77 4.42
N PRO A 181 -8.58 9.79 3.28
CA PRO A 181 -10.03 9.59 3.28
C PRO A 181 -10.41 8.11 3.39
N VAL A 182 -9.51 7.20 3.02
CA VAL A 182 -9.72 5.74 3.03
C VAL A 182 -8.49 5.04 3.57
N ILE A 183 -8.67 4.10 4.50
CA ILE A 183 -7.61 3.28 5.07
C ILE A 183 -8.02 1.81 4.92
N ILE A 184 -7.17 1.03 4.27
CA ILE A 184 -7.31 -0.42 4.13
C ILE A 184 -6.34 -1.06 5.12
N CYS A 185 -6.85 -1.76 6.12
CA CYS A 185 -6.05 -2.38 7.18
C CYS A 185 -6.62 -3.73 7.60
N GLU A 186 -5.79 -4.57 8.21
CA GLU A 186 -6.27 -5.83 8.76
C GLU A 186 -7.24 -5.65 9.95
N CYS A 187 -8.08 -6.65 10.16
CA CYS A 187 -8.82 -6.87 11.40
C CYS A 187 -8.98 -8.38 11.60
N SER A 188 -7.89 -9.04 11.99
CA SER A 188 -7.82 -10.50 12.14
C SER A 188 -8.89 -11.07 13.08
N PHE A 189 -9.18 -10.40 14.20
CA PHE A 189 -10.05 -10.93 15.25
C PHE A 189 -11.18 -9.98 15.62
N LEU A 190 -12.42 -10.51 15.67
CA LEU A 190 -13.62 -9.73 16.03
C LEU A 190 -13.84 -9.62 17.54
N ASP A 191 -13.29 -10.56 18.31
CA ASP A 191 -13.41 -10.70 19.76
C ASP A 191 -12.06 -11.09 20.39
N GLY A 192 -12.00 -11.13 21.74
CA GLY A 192 -10.80 -11.50 22.49
C GLY A 192 -9.84 -10.34 22.82
N GLU A 193 -8.78 -10.67 23.57
CA GLU A 193 -7.72 -9.75 23.99
C GLU A 193 -6.49 -9.86 23.08
N GLN A 194 -5.88 -8.72 22.77
CA GLN A 194 -4.75 -8.61 21.84
C GLN A 194 -3.45 -9.31 22.32
N SER A 195 -3.35 -9.64 23.61
CA SER A 195 -2.11 -10.18 24.22
C SER A 195 -1.71 -11.57 23.72
N ASN A 196 -2.59 -12.28 23.01
CA ASN A 196 -2.36 -13.67 22.58
C ASN A 196 -2.02 -13.82 21.10
N ASP A 197 -2.15 -12.76 20.30
CA ASP A 197 -2.08 -12.85 18.85
C ASP A 197 -0.91 -12.03 18.31
N LYS A 198 -0.04 -12.70 17.55
CA LYS A 198 1.33 -12.32 17.18
C LYS A 198 1.42 -11.08 16.28
N GLY A 199 1.03 -9.91 16.78
CA GLY A 199 1.14 -8.65 16.06
C GLY A 199 0.04 -8.41 15.02
N HIS A 200 -1.18 -8.89 15.31
CA HIS A 200 -2.37 -8.67 14.47
C HIS A 200 -3.38 -7.72 15.13
N THR A 201 -4.30 -7.17 14.34
CA THR A 201 -5.32 -6.23 14.83
C THR A 201 -6.58 -6.94 15.32
N HIS A 202 -7.00 -6.60 16.53
CA HIS A 202 -8.32 -6.93 17.07
C HIS A 202 -9.27 -5.76 16.88
N TRP A 203 -10.54 -6.08 16.59
CA TRP A 203 -11.59 -5.08 16.48
C TRP A 203 -11.68 -4.19 17.74
N ASN A 204 -11.52 -4.75 18.94
CA ASN A 204 -11.58 -3.97 20.19
C ASN A 204 -10.47 -2.90 20.28
N GLY A 205 -9.30 -3.13 19.68
CA GLY A 205 -8.22 -2.15 19.62
C GLY A 205 -8.41 -1.13 18.49
N LEU A 206 -9.00 -1.55 17.37
CA LEU A 206 -9.23 -0.68 16.22
C LEU A 206 -10.47 0.21 16.37
N ARG A 207 -11.54 -0.30 17.00
CA ARG A 207 -12.84 0.36 17.13
C ARG A 207 -12.77 1.78 17.71
N PRO A 208 -12.02 2.05 18.80
CA PRO A 208 -11.93 3.41 19.35
C PRO A 208 -11.38 4.42 18.34
N ILE A 209 -10.43 3.99 17.49
CA ILE A 209 -9.86 4.83 16.43
C ILE A 209 -10.93 5.09 15.37
N VAL A 210 -11.61 4.06 14.89
CA VAL A 210 -12.69 4.19 13.90
C VAL A 210 -13.80 5.13 14.37
N GLU A 211 -14.21 5.01 15.64
CA GLU A 211 -15.22 5.86 16.27
C GLU A 211 -14.79 7.33 16.35
N GLN A 212 -13.51 7.58 16.60
CA GLN A 212 -12.94 8.93 16.68
C GLN A 212 -12.83 9.62 15.31
N TYR A 213 -12.70 8.86 14.23
CA TYR A 213 -12.48 9.38 12.87
C TYR A 213 -13.63 9.00 11.90
N PRO A 214 -14.87 9.49 12.12
CA PRO A 214 -16.04 9.09 11.32
C PRO A 214 -16.01 9.56 9.86
N HIS A 215 -15.08 10.45 9.50
CA HIS A 215 -14.88 10.94 8.14
C HIS A 215 -13.93 10.06 7.31
N ILE A 216 -13.20 9.14 7.95
CA ILE A 216 -12.30 8.19 7.28
C ILE A 216 -13.04 6.87 7.09
N THR A 217 -13.04 6.35 5.86
CA THR A 217 -13.57 5.01 5.57
C THR A 217 -12.51 3.97 5.84
N PHE A 218 -12.78 3.05 6.76
CA PHE A 218 -11.93 1.90 7.05
C PHE A 218 -12.42 0.68 6.28
N ILE A 219 -11.61 0.18 5.37
CA ILE A 219 -11.84 -1.09 4.67
C ILE A 219 -11.06 -2.18 5.40
N LEU A 220 -11.77 -3.11 6.01
CA LEU A 220 -11.16 -4.14 6.85
C LEU A 220 -10.91 -5.40 6.04
N ILE A 221 -9.68 -5.90 6.07
CA ILE A 221 -9.24 -7.11 5.35
C ILE A 221 -8.65 -8.14 6.33
N HIS A 222 -8.21 -9.29 5.80
CA HIS A 222 -7.39 -10.27 6.52
C HIS A 222 -8.05 -10.82 7.80
N PHE A 223 -9.34 -11.14 7.73
CA PHE A 223 -10.03 -11.79 8.85
C PHE A 223 -9.50 -13.22 9.06
N SER A 224 -9.35 -13.61 10.33
CA SER A 224 -8.97 -14.98 10.69
C SER A 224 -9.93 -15.99 10.08
N LEU A 225 -9.39 -17.11 9.56
CA LEU A 225 -10.17 -18.24 9.04
C LEU A 225 -11.09 -18.88 10.09
N LYS A 226 -10.93 -18.55 11.38
CA LYS A 226 -11.84 -18.95 12.45
C LYS A 226 -13.23 -18.31 12.29
N HIS A 227 -13.31 -17.12 11.68
CA HIS A 227 -14.57 -16.41 11.46
C HIS A 227 -15.18 -16.82 10.13
N LYS A 228 -16.46 -17.25 10.13
CA LYS A 228 -17.18 -17.47 8.87
C LYS A 228 -17.58 -16.14 8.27
N ARG A 229 -17.64 -16.06 6.94
CA ARG A 229 -18.09 -14.87 6.20
C ARG A 229 -19.40 -14.29 6.76
N LYS A 230 -20.39 -15.16 7.04
CA LYS A 230 -21.67 -14.74 7.62
C LYS A 230 -21.49 -14.08 8.99
N ASP A 231 -20.66 -14.64 9.85
CA ASP A 231 -20.43 -14.12 11.20
C ASP A 231 -19.79 -12.73 11.14
N ILE A 232 -18.86 -12.50 10.20
CA ILE A 232 -18.25 -11.18 9.95
C ILE A 232 -19.30 -10.17 9.49
N VAL A 233 -20.15 -10.53 8.52
CA VAL A 233 -21.23 -9.66 8.02
C VAL A 233 -22.20 -9.31 9.13
N ASP A 234 -22.69 -10.31 9.86
CA ASP A 234 -23.65 -10.13 10.94
C ASP A 234 -23.04 -9.28 12.06
N PHE A 235 -21.76 -9.46 12.37
CA PHE A 235 -21.04 -8.65 13.36
C PHE A 235 -21.04 -7.16 12.99
N PHE A 236 -20.62 -6.82 11.76
CA PHE A 236 -20.51 -5.41 11.33
C PHE A 236 -21.86 -4.77 11.00
N ASN A 237 -22.85 -5.52 10.51
CA ASN A 237 -24.21 -5.00 10.31
C ASN A 237 -24.88 -4.57 11.63
N ASN A 238 -24.48 -5.17 12.75
CA ASN A 238 -24.98 -4.82 14.07
C ASN A 238 -24.19 -3.68 14.74
N GLN A 239 -23.16 -3.13 14.09
CA GLN A 239 -22.44 -1.95 14.59
C GLN A 239 -23.10 -0.66 14.10
N PRO A 240 -23.12 0.41 14.91
CA PRO A 240 -23.64 1.71 14.48
C PRO A 240 -22.70 2.48 13.53
N LEU A 241 -21.53 1.93 13.21
CA LEU A 241 -20.45 2.59 12.47
C LEU A 241 -20.67 2.50 10.97
N LYS A 242 -20.86 3.64 10.31
CA LYS A 242 -21.08 3.72 8.86
C LYS A 242 -19.80 3.83 8.05
N ASN A 243 -18.68 4.08 8.71
CA ASN A 243 -17.37 4.30 8.11
C ASN A 243 -16.50 3.02 8.12
N VAL A 244 -17.11 1.85 8.25
CA VAL A 244 -16.44 0.54 8.25
C VAL A 244 -17.01 -0.33 7.16
N LEU A 245 -16.13 -0.91 6.35
CA LEU A 245 -16.47 -1.80 5.25
C LEU A 245 -15.64 -3.09 5.35
N PRO A 246 -16.20 -4.20 5.83
CA PRO A 246 -15.50 -5.49 5.79
C PRO A 246 -15.40 -5.97 4.35
N PHE A 247 -14.17 -6.23 3.88
CA PHE A 247 -13.87 -6.77 2.56
C PHE A 247 -13.60 -8.27 2.68
N ILE A 248 -14.58 -9.08 2.27
CA ILE A 248 -14.64 -10.54 2.49
C ILE A 248 -15.12 -11.29 1.26
#